data_AF-A0A954EYY4-F1
#
_entry.id   AF-A0A954EYY4-F1
#
_cell.length_a   1.000
_cell.length_b   1.000
_cell.length_c   1.000
_cell.angle_alpha   90.00
_cell.angle_beta   90.00
_cell.angle_gamma   90.00
#
_symmetry.space_group_name_H-M   'P 1'
#
loop_
_entity.id
_entity.type
_entity.pdbx_description
1 polymer ?
#
loop_
_entity_poly.entity_id
_entity_poly.type
_entity_poly.pdbx_seq_one_letter_code
_entity_poly.pdbx_strand_id
1 'polypeptide(L)'
;MFKNRNEKLLAFVLIVIVAMTSGVDTFQSLVFGSLEQKDRQLQVTAERLQGLELEYRRIQHSQRNYEQARLRSLPPDPSVATTLYQAWLVEQAEEVGLKNVQVQAGRPLDLGEAGVKIPFVVQGPMNLAQFGRFVDQLSALPVLHQIRHLTTRTPLLGTPSTDYQITLGLEAMSLSDATPRTTLVDPDLQEPVNESRRMADFFAAKNFLVRGYQGPMVPQTRPTQPTARPTLPVEEKIVFTASLRKRSIPEAWLFESSRQQQLIARIGELITVGDHELLATAISSSDMTLTIDGEPATVKLGDSIPLSKKGPGSVADRLRKSRSRSFGP
;
A
#
# COMPACT_ATOMS: atom_id res chain seq x y z
N MET A 1 -34.47 -4.67 75.31
CA MET A 1 -35.15 -3.60 76.07
C MET A 1 -34.06 -2.79 76.78
N PHE A 2 -33.60 -1.70 76.16
CA PHE A 2 -32.44 -0.91 76.60
C PHE A 2 -32.72 -0.27 77.97
N LYS A 3 -31.96 -0.63 79.00
CA LYS A 3 -32.31 -0.35 80.41
C LYS A 3 -31.70 0.96 80.93
N ASN A 4 -30.73 1.56 80.21
CA ASN A 4 -30.06 2.80 80.64
C ASN A 4 -30.16 3.94 79.61
N ARG A 5 -30.26 5.18 80.10
CA ARG A 5 -30.44 6.42 79.31
C ARG A 5 -29.33 6.64 78.27
N ASN A 6 -28.12 6.20 78.57
CA ASN A 6 -26.95 6.31 77.70
C ASN A 6 -27.00 5.33 76.52
N GLU A 7 -27.65 4.17 76.70
CA GLU A 7 -27.78 3.12 75.69
C GLU A 7 -28.79 3.53 74.60
N LYS A 8 -29.86 4.25 74.99
CA LYS A 8 -30.79 4.88 74.05
C LYS A 8 -30.15 6.01 73.25
N LEU A 9 -29.26 6.79 73.87
CA LEU A 9 -28.54 7.87 73.18
C LEU A 9 -27.59 7.30 72.12
N LEU A 10 -26.85 6.23 72.47
CA LEU A 10 -25.96 5.52 71.54
C LEU A 10 -26.72 4.90 70.37
N ALA A 11 -27.85 4.25 70.62
CA ALA A 11 -28.68 3.67 69.55
C ALA A 11 -29.22 4.73 68.59
N PHE A 12 -29.61 5.90 69.11
CA PHE A 12 -30.07 7.02 68.28
C PHE A 12 -28.94 7.59 67.40
N VAL A 13 -27.76 7.80 67.98
CA VAL A 13 -26.58 8.28 67.23
C VAL A 13 -26.18 7.28 66.13
N LEU A 14 -26.23 5.97 66.42
CA LEU A 14 -25.94 4.93 65.43
C LEU A 14 -26.92 4.97 64.25
N ILE A 15 -28.22 5.12 64.51
CA ILE A 15 -29.25 5.22 63.46
C ILE A 15 -29.03 6.47 62.60
N VAL A 16 -28.68 7.61 63.21
CA VAL A 16 -28.40 8.86 62.48
C VAL A 16 -27.15 8.72 61.61
N ILE A 17 -26.09 8.06 62.10
CA ILE A 17 -24.88 7.80 61.33
C ILE A 17 -25.17 6.88 60.15
N VAL A 18 -25.90 5.77 60.37
CA VAL A 18 -26.30 4.84 59.30
C VAL A 18 -27.16 5.55 58.26
N ALA A 19 -28.12 6.37 58.69
CA ALA A 19 -28.97 7.15 57.78
C ALA A 19 -28.17 8.19 56.98
N MET A 20 -27.16 8.84 57.58
CA MET A 20 -26.27 9.75 56.87
C MET A 20 -25.39 9.01 55.86
N THR A 21 -24.80 7.87 56.21
CA THR A 21 -23.96 7.10 55.28
C THR A 21 -24.77 6.53 54.11
N SER A 22 -25.95 5.96 54.38
CA SER A 22 -26.83 5.44 53.33
C SER A 22 -27.44 6.56 52.48
N GLY A 23 -27.71 7.72 53.08
CA GLY A 23 -28.22 8.89 52.38
C GLY A 23 -27.21 9.46 51.37
N VAL A 24 -25.91 9.48 51.70
CA VAL A 24 -24.85 9.99 50.82
C VAL A 24 -24.68 9.12 49.58
N ASP A 25 -24.65 7.79 49.72
CA ASP A 25 -24.49 6.87 48.58
C ASP A 25 -25.70 6.91 47.62
N THR A 26 -26.90 7.03 48.18
CA THR A 26 -28.13 7.10 47.39
C THR A 26 -28.27 8.46 46.69
N PHE A 27 -27.85 9.55 47.32
CA PHE A 27 -27.89 10.89 46.73
C PHE A 27 -26.83 11.09 45.65
N GLN A 28 -25.62 10.55 45.85
CA GLN A 28 -24.57 10.59 44.84
C GLN A 28 -24.98 9.80 43.59
N SER A 29 -25.53 8.59 43.74
CA SER A 29 -25.94 7.79 42.58
C SER A 29 -27.10 8.41 41.78
N LEU A 30 -28.03 9.12 42.43
CA LEU A 30 -29.15 9.78 41.73
C LEU A 30 -28.73 11.02 40.94
N VAL A 31 -27.79 11.82 41.48
CA VAL A 31 -27.34 13.06 40.85
C VAL A 31 -26.27 12.79 39.79
N PHE A 32 -25.28 11.93 40.07
CA PHE A 32 -24.17 11.66 39.15
C PHE A 32 -24.52 10.65 38.04
N GLY A 33 -25.48 9.74 38.26
CA GLY A 33 -25.90 8.78 37.23
C GLY A 33 -26.52 9.42 35.98
N SER A 34 -27.17 10.58 36.13
CA SER A 34 -27.77 11.31 34.99
C SER A 34 -26.74 12.01 34.10
N LEU A 35 -25.61 12.43 34.67
CA LEU A 35 -24.52 13.08 33.94
C LEU A 35 -23.74 12.06 33.11
N GLU A 36 -23.43 10.90 33.68
CA GLU A 36 -22.71 9.84 32.98
C GLU A 36 -23.52 9.29 31.79
N GLN A 37 -24.86 9.19 31.92
CA GLN A 37 -25.73 8.83 30.80
C GLN A 37 -25.73 9.88 29.69
N LYS A 38 -25.71 11.17 30.04
CA LYS A 38 -25.63 12.28 29.08
C LYS A 38 -24.29 12.31 28.35
N ASP A 39 -23.18 12.09 29.06
CA ASP A 39 -21.85 12.02 28.46
C ASP A 39 -21.72 10.84 27.49
N ARG A 40 -22.24 9.67 27.86
CA ARG A 40 -22.31 8.51 26.94
C ARG A 40 -23.18 8.81 25.71
N GLN A 41 -24.31 9.51 25.87
CA GLN A 41 -25.14 9.93 24.74
C GLN A 41 -24.42 10.94 23.83
N LEU A 42 -23.65 11.88 24.40
CA LEU A 42 -22.84 12.84 23.64
C LEU A 42 -21.72 12.13 22.88
N GLN A 43 -21.02 11.17 23.50
CA GLN A 43 -19.99 10.37 22.83
C GLN A 43 -20.56 9.55 21.67
N VAL A 44 -21.65 8.82 21.89
CA VAL A 44 -22.31 8.03 20.83
C VAL A 44 -22.80 8.93 19.69
N THR A 45 -23.33 10.11 20.01
CA THR A 45 -23.79 11.07 18.99
C THR A 45 -22.61 11.68 18.23
N ALA A 46 -21.51 12.01 18.91
CA ALA A 46 -20.29 12.52 18.29
C ALA A 46 -19.65 11.49 17.36
N GLU A 47 -19.58 10.22 17.77
CA GLU A 47 -19.10 9.11 16.93
C GLU A 47 -19.98 8.93 15.69
N ARG A 48 -21.30 9.01 15.82
CA ARG A 48 -22.23 8.97 14.68
C ARG A 48 -22.01 10.13 13.72
N LEU A 49 -21.81 11.35 14.23
CA LEU A 49 -21.52 12.52 13.39
C LEU A 49 -20.19 12.37 12.65
N GLN A 50 -19.14 11.86 13.30
CA GLN A 50 -17.86 11.58 12.65
C GLN A 50 -18.01 10.50 11.56
N GLY A 51 -18.77 9.43 11.83
CA GLY A 51 -19.07 8.39 10.84
C GLY A 51 -19.80 8.95 9.63
N LEU A 52 -20.82 9.79 9.86
CA LEU A 52 -21.61 10.43 8.80
C LEU A 52 -20.76 11.39 7.95
N GLU A 53 -19.86 12.16 8.57
CA GLU A 53 -18.94 13.07 7.85
C GLU A 53 -17.98 12.29 6.94
N LEU A 54 -17.43 11.16 7.43
CA LEU A 54 -16.56 10.30 6.63
C LEU A 54 -17.32 9.65 5.46
N GLU A 55 -18.56 9.22 5.69
CA GLU A 55 -19.43 8.67 4.66
C GLU A 55 -19.77 9.73 3.60
N TYR A 56 -20.12 10.94 4.03
CA TYR A 56 -20.38 12.06 3.13
C TYR A 56 -19.17 12.39 2.25
N ARG A 57 -17.97 12.47 2.83
CA ARG A 57 -16.72 12.67 2.08
C ARG A 57 -16.45 11.55 1.08
N ARG A 58 -16.72 10.29 1.46
CA ARG A 58 -16.58 9.14 0.57
C ARG A 58 -17.53 9.25 -0.62
N ILE A 59 -18.79 9.60 -0.37
CA ILE A 59 -19.82 9.78 -1.42
C ILE A 59 -19.40 10.91 -2.37
N GLN A 60 -18.99 12.06 -1.85
CA GLN A 60 -18.51 13.16 -2.68
C GLN A 60 -17.31 12.77 -3.53
N HIS A 61 -16.34 12.04 -2.95
CA HIS A 61 -15.17 11.57 -3.69
C HIS A 61 -15.56 10.56 -4.78
N SER A 62 -16.47 9.62 -4.49
CA SER A 62 -16.97 8.68 -5.50
C SER A 62 -17.74 9.39 -6.61
N GLN A 63 -18.52 10.43 -6.30
CA GLN A 63 -19.24 11.22 -7.30
C GLN A 63 -18.27 11.96 -8.23
N ARG A 64 -17.23 12.60 -7.68
CA ARG A 64 -16.22 13.28 -8.49
C ARG A 64 -15.48 12.32 -9.42
N ASN A 65 -15.08 11.16 -8.89
CA ASN A 65 -14.41 10.14 -9.68
C ASN A 65 -15.33 9.58 -10.77
N TYR A 66 -16.61 9.42 -10.47
CA TYR A 66 -17.62 8.98 -11.42
C TYR A 66 -17.82 10.00 -12.55
N GLU A 67 -17.96 11.28 -12.23
CA GLU A 67 -18.06 12.35 -13.23
C GLU A 67 -16.83 12.39 -14.14
N GLN A 68 -15.63 12.26 -13.58
CA GLN A 68 -14.39 12.17 -14.37
C GLN A 68 -14.37 10.93 -15.26
N ALA A 69 -14.85 9.79 -14.74
CA ALA A 69 -14.99 8.56 -15.52
C ALA A 69 -16.00 8.75 -16.67
N ARG A 70 -17.14 9.41 -16.41
CA ARG A 70 -18.16 9.72 -17.42
C ARG A 70 -17.59 10.55 -18.56
N LEU A 71 -16.85 11.61 -18.26
CA LEU A 71 -16.21 12.47 -19.27
C LEU A 71 -15.19 11.71 -20.13
N ARG A 72 -14.47 10.75 -19.53
CA ARG A 72 -13.46 9.92 -20.18
C ARG A 72 -14.03 8.67 -20.84
N SER A 73 -15.27 8.30 -20.59
CA SER A 73 -15.86 7.08 -21.14
C SER A 73 -16.07 7.19 -22.66
N LEU A 74 -16.02 6.07 -23.37
CA LEU A 74 -16.40 6.02 -24.77
C LEU A 74 -17.89 6.40 -24.96
N PRO A 75 -18.32 6.77 -26.17
CA PRO A 75 -19.74 7.04 -26.45
C PRO A 75 -20.65 5.92 -25.93
N PRO A 76 -21.88 6.25 -25.47
CA PRO A 76 -22.76 5.28 -24.82
C PRO A 76 -23.26 4.17 -25.75
N ASP A 77 -23.27 4.41 -27.07
CA ASP A 77 -23.59 3.38 -28.06
C ASP A 77 -22.37 2.44 -28.27
N PRO A 78 -22.49 1.14 -27.94
CA PRO A 78 -21.40 0.17 -28.08
C PRO A 78 -20.86 0.06 -29.51
N SER A 79 -21.73 0.19 -30.52
CA SER A 79 -21.32 0.08 -31.93
C SER A 79 -20.48 1.28 -32.34
N VAL A 80 -20.92 2.49 -31.98
CA VAL A 80 -20.17 3.73 -32.25
C VAL A 80 -18.85 3.74 -31.48
N ALA A 81 -18.87 3.37 -30.20
CA ALA A 81 -17.68 3.27 -29.36
C ALA A 81 -16.64 2.31 -29.95
N THR A 82 -17.10 1.14 -30.42
CA THR A 82 -16.24 0.14 -31.06
C THR A 82 -15.58 0.70 -32.31
N THR A 83 -16.36 1.29 -33.21
CA THR A 83 -15.87 1.84 -34.48
C THR A 83 -14.86 2.97 -34.26
N LEU A 84 -15.17 3.94 -33.39
CA LEU A 84 -14.29 5.08 -33.14
C LEU A 84 -12.97 4.66 -32.49
N TYR A 85 -13.03 3.79 -31.48
CA TYR A 85 -11.81 3.36 -30.78
C TYR A 85 -10.95 2.45 -31.67
N GLN A 86 -11.56 1.57 -32.47
CA GLN A 86 -10.83 0.75 -33.43
C GLN A 86 -10.16 1.60 -34.50
N ALA A 87 -10.85 2.59 -35.06
CA ALA A 87 -10.30 3.50 -36.06
C ALA A 87 -9.08 4.25 -35.49
N TRP A 88 -9.20 4.77 -34.27
CA TRP A 88 -8.10 5.44 -33.59
C TRP A 88 -6.90 4.51 -33.35
N LEU A 89 -7.11 3.27 -32.90
CA LEU A 89 -6.02 2.30 -32.72
C LEU A 89 -5.26 2.01 -34.03
N VAL A 90 -5.98 1.95 -35.16
CA VAL A 90 -5.39 1.76 -36.49
C VAL A 90 -4.55 2.99 -36.86
N GLU A 91 -5.11 4.20 -36.72
CA GLU A 91 -4.42 5.45 -37.01
C GLU A 91 -3.13 5.59 -36.18
N GLN A 92 -3.18 5.30 -34.88
CA GLN A 92 -1.99 5.35 -34.02
C GLN A 92 -0.94 4.30 -34.42
N ALA A 93 -1.38 3.10 -34.79
CA ALA A 93 -0.47 2.07 -35.27
C ALA A 93 0.23 2.48 -36.57
N GLU A 94 -0.48 3.17 -37.48
CA GLU A 94 0.11 3.72 -38.70
C GLU A 94 1.09 4.87 -38.41
N GLU A 95 0.73 5.77 -37.49
CA GLU A 95 1.55 6.92 -37.09
C GLU A 95 2.91 6.52 -36.52
N VAL A 96 2.95 5.46 -35.68
CA VAL A 96 4.22 4.93 -35.15
C VAL A 96 4.99 4.06 -36.15
N GLY A 97 4.47 3.93 -37.38
CA GLY A 97 5.11 3.25 -38.49
C GLY A 97 5.02 1.72 -38.41
N LEU A 98 3.99 1.18 -37.76
CA LEU A 98 3.78 -0.25 -37.67
C LEU A 98 3.19 -0.78 -38.98
N LYS A 99 3.81 -1.82 -39.54
CA LYS A 99 3.34 -2.47 -40.77
C LYS A 99 2.65 -3.78 -40.43
N ASN A 100 1.57 -4.10 -41.14
CA ASN A 100 0.83 -5.36 -40.98
C ASN A 100 0.23 -5.56 -39.57
N VAL A 101 -0.14 -4.48 -38.89
CA VAL A 101 -0.86 -4.56 -37.61
C VAL A 101 -2.32 -4.89 -37.88
N GLN A 102 -2.84 -5.84 -37.13
CA GLN A 102 -4.25 -6.16 -37.10
C GLN A 102 -4.84 -5.66 -35.79
N VAL A 103 -5.91 -4.87 -35.91
CA VAL A 103 -6.72 -4.43 -34.78
C VAL A 103 -8.07 -5.14 -34.88
N GLN A 104 -8.41 -5.89 -33.83
CA GLN A 104 -9.67 -6.63 -33.74
C GLN A 104 -10.45 -6.19 -32.51
N ALA A 105 -11.70 -5.79 -32.70
CA ALA A 105 -12.64 -5.61 -31.61
C ALA A 105 -13.28 -6.95 -31.24
N GLY A 106 -13.36 -7.25 -29.95
CA GLY A 106 -14.11 -8.38 -29.43
C GLY A 106 -15.56 -8.00 -29.13
N ARG A 107 -16.33 -8.98 -28.66
CA ARG A 107 -17.73 -8.78 -28.29
C ARG A 107 -17.84 -7.83 -27.08
N PRO A 108 -18.68 -6.78 -27.13
CA PRO A 108 -18.99 -5.97 -25.96
C PRO A 108 -19.55 -6.82 -24.82
N LEU A 109 -19.00 -6.62 -23.63
CA LEU A 109 -19.38 -7.28 -22.38
C LEU A 109 -20.25 -6.32 -21.59
N ASP A 110 -21.50 -6.73 -21.37
CA ASP A 110 -22.47 -5.96 -20.60
C ASP A 110 -22.09 -5.94 -19.11
N LEU A 111 -22.09 -4.74 -18.52
CA LEU A 111 -21.86 -4.50 -17.09
C LEU A 111 -23.16 -4.05 -16.38
N GLY A 112 -24.32 -4.21 -17.03
CA GLY A 112 -25.61 -3.80 -16.50
C GLY A 112 -25.75 -2.28 -16.52
N GLU A 113 -26.18 -1.70 -15.40
CA GLU A 113 -26.43 -0.26 -15.31
C GLU A 113 -25.17 0.60 -15.55
N ALA A 114 -23.98 0.04 -15.30
CA ALA A 114 -22.72 0.76 -15.49
C ALA A 114 -22.39 1.00 -16.99
N GLY A 115 -22.94 0.22 -17.92
CA GLY A 115 -22.63 0.30 -19.35
C GLY A 115 -21.94 -0.94 -19.88
N VAL A 116 -21.02 -0.78 -20.85
CA VAL A 116 -20.37 -1.90 -21.54
C VAL A 116 -18.85 -1.79 -21.54
N LYS A 117 -18.20 -2.95 -21.51
CA LYS A 117 -16.76 -3.08 -21.67
C LYS A 117 -16.44 -3.72 -23.01
N ILE A 118 -15.58 -3.08 -23.79
CA ILE A 118 -15.26 -3.51 -25.15
C ILE A 118 -13.79 -3.95 -25.17
N PRO A 119 -13.52 -5.25 -25.36
CA PRO A 119 -12.15 -5.75 -25.49
C PRO A 119 -11.62 -5.49 -26.91
N PHE A 120 -10.33 -5.16 -27.02
CA PHE A 120 -9.62 -5.03 -28.30
C PHE A 120 -8.31 -5.81 -28.26
N VAL A 121 -7.89 -6.30 -29.42
CA VAL A 121 -6.60 -6.95 -29.60
C VAL A 121 -5.85 -6.25 -30.72
N VAL A 122 -4.65 -5.76 -30.41
CA VAL A 122 -3.71 -5.21 -31.38
C VAL A 122 -2.58 -6.21 -31.53
N GLN A 123 -2.36 -6.72 -32.73
CA GLN A 123 -1.32 -7.71 -32.99
C GLN A 123 -0.52 -7.40 -34.25
N GLY A 124 0.78 -7.61 -34.19
CA GLY A 124 1.64 -7.41 -35.35
C GLY A 124 3.13 -7.42 -35.00
N PRO A 125 4.00 -7.38 -36.03
CA PRO A 125 5.42 -7.19 -35.84
C PRO A 125 5.69 -5.76 -35.39
N MET A 126 6.39 -5.60 -34.26
CA MET A 126 6.80 -4.31 -33.73
C MET A 126 8.18 -4.40 -33.10
N ASN A 127 9.02 -3.39 -33.30
CA ASN A 127 10.20 -3.24 -32.46
C ASN A 127 9.85 -2.56 -31.13
N LEU A 128 10.76 -2.64 -30.15
CA LEU A 128 10.50 -2.16 -28.80
C LEU A 128 10.30 -0.64 -28.71
N ALA A 129 10.99 0.13 -29.57
CA ALA A 129 10.84 1.59 -29.62
C ALA A 129 9.47 2.00 -30.22
N GLN A 130 9.00 1.31 -31.25
CA GLN A 130 7.66 1.50 -31.82
C GLN A 130 6.58 1.15 -30.80
N PHE A 131 6.74 0.02 -30.09
CA PHE A 131 5.83 -0.36 -29.01
C PHE A 131 5.76 0.73 -27.92
N GLY A 132 6.91 1.29 -27.54
CA GLY A 132 6.94 2.37 -26.56
C GLY A 132 6.21 3.63 -26.99
N ARG A 133 6.42 4.08 -28.23
CA ARG A 133 5.67 5.24 -28.77
C ARG A 133 4.17 4.98 -28.83
N PHE A 134 3.77 3.77 -29.20
CA PHE A 134 2.36 3.38 -29.22
C PHE A 134 1.74 3.39 -27.81
N VAL A 135 2.47 2.88 -26.80
CA VAL A 135 2.02 2.93 -25.40
C VAL A 135 1.98 4.36 -24.88
N ASP A 136 2.87 5.24 -25.31
CA ASP A 136 2.85 6.66 -24.94
C ASP A 136 1.62 7.36 -25.50
N GLN A 137 1.30 7.15 -26.78
CA GLN A 137 0.08 7.66 -27.41
C GLN A 137 -1.19 7.13 -26.73
N LEU A 138 -1.22 5.83 -26.42
CA LEU A 138 -2.29 5.21 -25.66
C LEU A 138 -2.45 5.88 -24.30
N SER A 139 -1.38 6.01 -23.53
CA SER A 139 -1.41 6.57 -22.19
C SER A 139 -1.73 8.08 -22.14
N ALA A 140 -1.55 8.77 -23.27
CA ALA A 140 -1.89 10.18 -23.43
C ALA A 140 -3.36 10.40 -23.78
N LEU A 141 -4.04 9.39 -24.35
CA LEU A 141 -5.44 9.51 -24.73
C LEU A 141 -6.33 9.64 -23.48
N PRO A 142 -7.14 10.71 -23.34
CA PRO A 142 -7.95 10.96 -22.15
C PRO A 142 -9.26 10.13 -22.15
N VAL A 143 -9.16 8.82 -22.40
CA VAL A 143 -10.30 7.91 -22.37
C VAL A 143 -10.15 6.81 -21.32
N LEU A 144 -11.27 6.22 -20.91
CA LEU A 144 -11.28 5.05 -20.03
C LEU A 144 -10.90 3.79 -20.79
N HIS A 145 -9.59 3.53 -20.83
CA HIS A 145 -9.05 2.28 -21.33
C HIS A 145 -7.99 1.70 -20.39
N GLN A 146 -7.62 0.46 -20.63
CA GLN A 146 -6.51 -0.19 -19.93
C GLN A 146 -5.88 -1.28 -20.79
N ILE A 147 -4.57 -1.45 -20.61
CA ILE A 147 -3.85 -2.63 -21.11
C ILE A 147 -4.09 -3.78 -20.13
N ARG A 148 -4.57 -4.93 -20.64
CA ARG A 148 -4.86 -6.13 -19.85
C ARG A 148 -3.75 -7.15 -19.89
N HIS A 149 -3.19 -7.36 -21.08
CA HIS A 149 -2.13 -8.34 -21.27
C HIS A 149 -1.25 -7.94 -22.44
N LEU A 150 0.02 -8.33 -22.33
CA LEU A 150 1.03 -8.17 -23.35
C LEU A 150 1.71 -9.52 -23.54
N THR A 151 1.70 -10.02 -24.76
CA THR A 151 2.47 -11.21 -25.15
C THR A 151 3.46 -10.82 -26.23
N THR A 152 4.70 -11.27 -26.07
CA THR A 152 5.78 -11.05 -27.04
C THR A 152 6.33 -12.38 -27.49
N ARG A 153 6.44 -12.60 -28.79
CA ARG A 153 7.15 -13.75 -29.36
C ARG A 153 8.31 -13.24 -30.21
N THR A 154 9.50 -13.76 -29.96
CA THR A 154 10.66 -13.52 -30.83
C THR A 154 10.53 -14.34 -32.11
N PRO A 155 10.93 -13.81 -33.27
CA PRO A 155 11.12 -14.62 -34.46
C PRO A 155 12.17 -15.72 -34.21
N LEU A 156 12.14 -16.78 -35.03
CA LEU A 156 12.94 -17.99 -34.87
C LEU A 156 14.43 -17.72 -34.57
N LEU A 157 15.01 -18.56 -33.70
CA LEU A 157 16.45 -18.58 -33.40
C LEU A 157 17.28 -18.53 -34.70
N GLY A 158 18.20 -17.57 -34.78
CA GLY A 158 19.17 -17.47 -35.87
C GLY A 158 19.01 -16.26 -36.81
N THR A 159 17.95 -15.47 -36.65
CA THR A 159 17.81 -14.18 -37.35
C THR A 159 18.00 -13.01 -36.38
N PRO A 160 18.90 -12.05 -36.65
CA PRO A 160 19.07 -10.85 -35.84
C PRO A 160 17.92 -9.85 -36.10
N SER A 161 16.67 -10.29 -35.93
CA SER A 161 15.52 -9.40 -36.06
C SER A 161 15.24 -8.74 -34.72
N THR A 162 15.14 -7.40 -34.76
CA THR A 162 14.67 -6.56 -33.65
C THR A 162 13.15 -6.51 -33.55
N ASP A 163 12.46 -7.16 -34.47
CA ASP A 163 11.00 -7.14 -34.55
C ASP A 163 10.45 -8.30 -33.73
N TYR A 164 9.55 -7.97 -32.80
CA TYR A 164 8.83 -8.92 -31.97
C TYR A 164 7.42 -9.05 -32.53
N GLN A 165 6.89 -10.28 -32.55
CA GLN A 165 5.46 -10.45 -32.74
C GLN A 165 4.79 -10.10 -31.40
N ILE A 166 4.18 -8.91 -31.34
CA ILE A 166 3.49 -8.40 -30.16
C ILE A 166 2.00 -8.64 -30.30
N THR A 167 1.38 -9.12 -29.22
CA THR A 167 -0.08 -9.17 -29.05
C THR A 167 -0.43 -8.41 -27.79
N LEU A 168 -1.19 -7.33 -27.95
CA LEU A 168 -1.63 -6.43 -26.90
C LEU A 168 -3.15 -6.53 -26.73
N GLY A 169 -3.58 -6.92 -25.54
CA GLY A 169 -5.00 -6.91 -25.16
C GLY A 169 -5.36 -5.63 -24.43
N LEU A 170 -6.37 -4.95 -24.95
CA LEU A 170 -6.90 -3.69 -24.43
C LEU A 170 -8.36 -3.88 -24.01
N GLU A 171 -8.80 -3.08 -23.05
CA GLU A 171 -10.21 -2.92 -22.73
C GLU A 171 -10.53 -1.44 -22.69
N ALA A 172 -11.65 -1.03 -23.30
CA ALA A 172 -12.19 0.30 -23.17
C ALA A 172 -13.61 0.26 -22.64
N MET A 173 -14.03 1.31 -21.93
CA MET A 173 -15.31 1.37 -21.24
C MET A 173 -16.22 2.43 -21.86
N SER A 174 -17.45 2.04 -22.14
CA SER A 174 -18.54 2.92 -22.56
C SER A 174 -19.57 2.93 -21.44
N LEU A 175 -19.78 4.08 -20.81
CA LEU A 175 -20.75 4.23 -19.73
C LEU A 175 -22.12 4.56 -20.33
N SER A 176 -23.18 4.02 -19.73
CA SER A 176 -24.56 4.16 -20.22
C SER A 176 -25.06 5.61 -20.19
N ASP A 177 -24.54 6.42 -19.26
CA ASP A 177 -24.87 7.83 -19.07
C ASP A 177 -23.85 8.79 -19.69
N ALA A 178 -22.89 8.27 -20.46
CA ALA A 178 -21.89 9.06 -21.16
C ALA A 178 -22.53 10.03 -22.15
N THR A 179 -21.89 11.19 -22.37
CA THR A 179 -22.34 12.15 -23.39
C THR A 179 -22.24 11.52 -24.78
N PRO A 180 -23.35 11.43 -25.55
CA PRO A 180 -23.30 10.98 -26.93
C PRO A 180 -22.40 11.88 -27.77
N ARG A 181 -21.46 11.28 -28.51
CA ARG A 181 -20.51 12.00 -29.35
C ARG A 181 -20.09 11.17 -30.56
N THR A 182 -19.73 11.86 -31.64
CA THR A 182 -19.26 11.27 -32.89
C THR A 182 -17.74 11.28 -33.02
N THR A 183 -17.03 11.85 -32.02
CA THR A 183 -15.57 11.85 -31.92
C THR A 183 -15.14 11.11 -30.67
N LEU A 184 -13.91 10.57 -30.68
CA LEU A 184 -13.39 9.77 -29.57
C LEU A 184 -13.09 10.64 -28.34
N VAL A 185 -12.51 11.81 -28.58
CA VAL A 185 -12.15 12.81 -27.58
C VAL A 185 -12.80 14.12 -27.97
N ASP A 186 -13.31 14.82 -26.96
CA ASP A 186 -13.76 16.19 -27.12
C ASP A 186 -12.52 17.10 -27.23
N PRO A 187 -12.37 17.93 -28.28
CA PRO A 187 -11.23 18.84 -28.42
C PRO A 187 -10.99 19.71 -27.17
N ASP A 188 -12.05 20.03 -26.43
CA ASP A 188 -12.00 20.87 -25.23
C ASP A 188 -11.48 20.12 -23.98
N LEU A 189 -11.36 18.78 -24.05
CA LEU A 189 -10.89 17.92 -22.96
C LEU A 189 -9.46 17.39 -23.17
N GLN A 190 -8.69 18.00 -24.07
CA GLN A 190 -7.28 17.65 -24.26
C GLN A 190 -6.44 18.05 -23.04
N GLU A 191 -6.06 17.05 -22.24
CA GLU A 191 -5.10 17.23 -21.16
C GLU A 191 -3.69 17.47 -21.72
N PRO A 192 -2.86 18.30 -21.07
CA PRO A 192 -1.49 18.50 -21.49
C PRO A 192 -0.71 17.17 -21.43
N VAL A 193 0.02 16.87 -22.52
CA VAL A 193 0.87 15.69 -22.62
C VAL A 193 1.84 15.67 -21.44
N ASN A 194 1.70 14.70 -20.55
CA ASN A 194 2.56 14.58 -19.39
C ASN A 194 3.92 13.99 -19.81
N GLU A 195 4.92 14.86 -19.95
CA GLU A 195 6.30 14.49 -20.35
C GLU A 195 6.94 13.43 -19.44
N SER A 196 6.44 13.25 -18.21
CA SER A 196 6.95 12.26 -17.24
C SER A 196 6.66 10.80 -17.64
N ARG A 197 5.96 10.55 -18.75
CA ARG A 197 5.48 9.22 -19.16
C ARG A 197 6.06 8.73 -20.48
N ARG A 198 7.29 9.11 -20.84
CA ARG A 198 7.95 8.63 -22.07
C ARG A 198 8.43 7.18 -21.91
N MET A 199 7.52 6.25 -22.09
CA MET A 199 7.83 4.82 -22.12
C MET A 199 8.70 4.49 -23.33
N ALA A 200 8.59 5.24 -24.44
CA ALA A 200 9.49 5.13 -25.59
C ALA A 200 10.98 5.24 -25.19
N ASP A 201 11.32 6.19 -24.31
CA ASP A 201 12.71 6.39 -23.86
C ASP A 201 13.18 5.21 -22.99
N PHE A 202 12.30 4.69 -22.12
CA PHE A 202 12.59 3.50 -21.32
C PHE A 202 12.84 2.27 -22.20
N PHE A 203 11.98 2.07 -23.20
CA PHE A 203 12.03 0.95 -24.14
C PHE A 203 13.21 1.02 -25.12
N ALA A 204 13.59 2.23 -25.53
CA ALA A 204 14.79 2.46 -26.33
C ALA A 204 16.07 2.20 -25.51
N ALA A 205 16.08 2.59 -24.23
CA ALA A 205 17.23 2.42 -23.37
C ALA A 205 17.40 0.98 -22.84
N LYS A 206 16.32 0.19 -22.74
CA LYS A 206 16.32 -1.13 -22.10
C LYS A 206 15.64 -2.22 -22.92
N ASN A 207 16.41 -3.20 -23.38
CA ASN A 207 15.85 -4.42 -23.99
C ASN A 207 15.68 -5.55 -22.95
N PHE A 208 14.65 -5.45 -22.12
CA PHE A 208 14.33 -6.47 -21.09
C PHE A 208 13.78 -7.79 -21.68
N LEU A 209 13.55 -7.87 -22.99
CA LEU A 209 13.06 -9.09 -23.65
C LEU A 209 14.17 -10.10 -23.95
N VAL A 210 15.45 -9.74 -23.73
CA VAL A 210 16.59 -10.64 -23.86
C VAL A 210 16.86 -11.33 -22.52
N ARG A 211 16.91 -12.67 -22.51
CA ARG A 211 17.35 -13.43 -21.33
C ARG A 211 18.79 -13.04 -20.97
N GLY A 212 18.98 -12.54 -19.75
CA GLY A 212 20.30 -12.11 -19.27
C GLY A 212 20.67 -10.68 -19.64
N TYR A 213 19.70 -9.83 -20.01
CA TYR A 213 19.92 -8.40 -20.17
C TYR A 213 20.47 -7.76 -18.88
N GLN A 214 21.77 -7.55 -18.85
CA GLN A 214 22.43 -6.60 -17.99
C GLN A 214 22.23 -5.26 -18.71
N GLY A 215 21.64 -4.25 -18.07
CA GLY A 215 21.38 -2.94 -18.67
C GLY A 215 22.61 -2.34 -19.38
N PRO A 216 22.50 -1.17 -20.04
CA PRO A 216 23.71 -0.42 -20.34
C PRO A 216 24.54 -0.40 -19.05
N MET A 217 25.82 -0.81 -19.13
CA MET A 217 26.75 -0.60 -18.04
C MET A 217 26.71 0.90 -17.81
N VAL A 218 25.89 1.34 -16.85
CA VAL A 218 26.08 2.65 -16.23
C VAL A 218 27.53 2.53 -15.79
N PRO A 219 28.45 3.37 -16.31
CA PRO A 219 29.74 3.46 -15.67
C PRO A 219 29.38 3.70 -14.23
N GLN A 220 29.61 2.70 -13.37
CA GLN A 220 29.67 2.98 -11.97
C GLN A 220 30.81 3.99 -11.95
N THR A 221 30.48 5.28 -11.86
CA THR A 221 31.43 6.24 -11.34
C THR A 221 31.81 5.60 -10.04
N ARG A 222 32.95 4.88 -10.07
CA ARG A 222 33.58 4.30 -8.91
C ARG A 222 33.52 5.44 -7.93
N PRO A 223 32.76 5.35 -6.82
CA PRO A 223 32.59 6.48 -5.94
C PRO A 223 33.99 7.00 -5.71
N THR A 224 34.26 8.22 -6.17
CA THR A 224 35.52 8.90 -5.83
C THR A 224 35.58 8.73 -4.34
N GLN A 225 36.59 7.97 -3.89
CA GLN A 225 36.78 7.59 -2.51
C GLN A 225 36.48 8.85 -1.69
N PRO A 226 35.44 8.87 -0.84
CA PRO A 226 34.97 10.10 -0.25
C PRO A 226 36.15 10.78 0.45
N THR A 227 36.58 11.91 -0.10
CA THR A 227 37.50 12.82 0.57
C THR A 227 36.83 13.17 1.90
N ALA A 228 37.41 12.70 3.00
CA ALA A 228 37.01 12.96 4.38
C ALA A 228 35.50 13.15 4.60
N ARG A 229 34.83 12.04 4.95
CA ARG A 229 33.44 12.03 5.45
C ARG A 229 33.25 13.13 6.51
N PRO A 230 32.27 14.03 6.38
CA PRO A 230 31.82 14.82 7.52
C PRO A 230 31.29 13.83 8.56
N THR A 231 31.87 13.86 9.76
CA THR A 231 31.45 13.03 10.89
C THR A 231 30.12 13.55 11.43
N LEU A 232 29.03 13.24 10.74
CA LEU A 232 27.69 13.34 11.32
C LEU A 232 27.38 12.03 12.04
N PRO A 233 26.87 12.07 13.29
CA PRO A 233 26.49 10.87 14.00
C PRO A 233 25.29 10.23 13.28
N VAL A 234 25.54 9.15 12.54
CA VAL A 234 24.47 8.34 11.95
C VAL A 234 23.80 7.59 13.09
N GLU A 235 22.57 7.95 13.43
CA GLU A 235 21.74 7.16 14.34
C GLU A 235 21.52 5.77 13.73
N GLU A 236 21.90 4.73 14.46
CA GLU A 236 21.70 3.34 14.08
C GLU A 236 20.19 3.05 14.08
N LYS A 237 19.59 2.99 12.88
CA LYS A 237 18.15 2.70 12.69
C LYS A 237 18.00 1.45 11.83
N ILE A 238 17.36 0.42 12.40
CA ILE A 238 16.84 -0.73 11.66
C ILE A 238 15.37 -0.47 11.37
N VAL A 239 14.95 -0.55 10.12
CA VAL A 239 13.55 -0.34 9.71
C VAL A 239 12.96 -1.64 9.19
N PHE A 240 11.72 -1.95 9.60
CA PHE A 240 10.97 -3.06 9.04
C PHE A 240 10.37 -2.66 7.69
N THR A 241 10.84 -3.27 6.60
CA THR A 241 10.56 -2.79 5.24
C THR A 241 9.55 -3.63 4.47
N ALA A 242 9.47 -4.94 4.72
CA ALA A 242 8.50 -5.81 4.07
C ALA A 242 8.23 -7.11 4.85
N SER A 243 7.01 -7.65 4.71
CA SER A 243 6.65 -9.02 5.11
C SER A 243 6.30 -9.80 3.85
N LEU A 244 6.97 -10.93 3.62
CA LEU A 244 6.79 -11.77 2.44
C LEU A 244 6.51 -13.21 2.87
N ARG A 245 5.73 -13.94 2.06
CA ARG A 245 5.51 -15.38 2.25
C ARG A 245 6.20 -16.15 1.13
N LYS A 246 7.27 -16.85 1.45
CA LYS A 246 7.96 -17.74 0.51
C LYS A 246 7.63 -19.18 0.84
N ARG A 247 6.94 -19.88 -0.07
CA ARG A 247 6.50 -21.28 0.13
C ARG A 247 5.77 -21.49 1.48
N SER A 248 4.86 -20.59 1.81
CA SER A 248 4.05 -20.58 3.05
C SER A 248 4.78 -20.27 4.36
N ILE A 249 6.10 -20.01 4.33
CA ILE A 249 6.87 -19.55 5.49
C ILE A 249 6.92 -18.01 5.48
N PRO A 250 6.51 -17.34 6.56
CA PRO A 250 6.61 -15.89 6.66
C PRO A 250 8.08 -15.46 6.87
N GLU A 251 8.53 -14.49 6.08
CA GLU A 251 9.85 -13.86 6.15
C GLU A 251 9.66 -12.34 6.34
N ALA A 252 10.40 -11.75 7.28
CA ALA A 252 10.42 -10.32 7.51
C ALA A 252 11.72 -9.71 6.98
N TRP A 253 11.62 -8.60 6.26
CA TRP A 253 12.74 -7.92 5.64
C TRP A 253 13.06 -6.65 6.43
N LEU A 254 14.29 -6.57 6.93
CA LEU A 254 14.80 -5.48 7.73
C LEU A 254 15.87 -4.72 6.95
N PHE A 255 15.95 -3.41 7.12
CA PHE A 255 16.98 -2.58 6.52
C PHE A 255 17.80 -1.88 7.61
N GLU A 256 19.11 -2.15 7.63
CA GLU A 256 20.05 -1.55 8.57
C GLU A 256 20.70 -0.32 7.95
N SER A 257 20.35 0.87 8.44
CA SER A 257 20.78 2.15 7.85
C SER A 257 22.27 2.44 8.04
N SER A 258 22.88 1.90 9.11
CA SER A 258 24.32 2.08 9.43
C SER A 258 25.22 1.34 8.45
N ARG A 259 24.82 0.13 8.03
CA ARG A 259 25.57 -0.73 7.10
C ARG A 259 25.01 -0.74 5.67
N GLN A 260 23.88 -0.08 5.45
CA GLN A 260 23.12 -0.12 4.19
C GLN A 260 22.86 -1.56 3.71
N GLN A 261 22.54 -2.44 4.65
CA GLN A 261 22.38 -3.88 4.39
C GLN A 261 20.95 -4.32 4.66
N GLN A 262 20.47 -5.24 3.82
CA GLN A 262 19.20 -5.91 4.02
C GLN A 262 19.39 -7.21 4.82
N LEU A 263 18.56 -7.40 5.84
CA LEU A 263 18.55 -8.58 6.69
C LEU A 263 17.19 -9.29 6.54
N ILE A 264 17.20 -10.62 6.59
CA ILE A 264 15.99 -11.44 6.48
C ILE A 264 15.79 -12.15 7.81
N ALA A 265 14.62 -11.97 8.42
CA ALA A 265 14.23 -12.58 9.67
C ALA A 265 13.18 -13.67 9.47
N ARG A 266 13.39 -14.80 10.14
CA ARG A 266 12.45 -15.93 10.18
C ARG A 266 12.04 -16.22 11.61
N ILE A 267 10.84 -16.79 11.77
CA ILE A 267 10.34 -17.16 13.09
C ILE A 267 11.30 -18.17 13.73
N GLY A 268 11.79 -17.86 14.93
CA GLY A 268 12.73 -18.69 15.69
C GLY A 268 14.21 -18.54 15.30
N GLU A 269 14.54 -17.69 14.33
CA GLU A 269 15.93 -17.41 13.94
C GLU A 269 16.48 -16.21 14.71
N LEU A 270 17.66 -16.39 15.30
CA LEU A 270 18.38 -15.35 16.02
C LEU A 270 19.22 -14.53 15.04
N ILE A 271 19.04 -13.22 15.05
CA ILE A 271 19.73 -12.28 14.17
C ILE A 271 20.49 -11.28 15.04
N THR A 272 21.78 -11.15 14.79
CA THR A 272 22.62 -10.18 15.48
C THR A 272 22.68 -8.90 14.66
N VAL A 273 22.27 -7.77 15.25
CA VAL A 273 22.41 -6.45 14.63
C VAL A 273 23.03 -5.49 15.63
N GLY A 274 24.17 -4.91 15.27
CA GLY A 274 25.04 -4.23 16.23
C GLY A 274 25.42 -5.17 17.39
N ASP A 275 25.13 -4.73 18.61
CA ASP A 275 25.32 -5.48 19.87
C ASP A 275 24.02 -6.13 20.39
N HIS A 276 22.96 -6.14 19.58
CA HIS A 276 21.64 -6.63 19.96
C HIS A 276 21.33 -7.97 19.29
N GLU A 277 20.77 -8.88 20.09
CA GLU A 277 20.20 -10.14 19.61
C GLU A 277 18.70 -9.99 19.42
N LEU A 278 18.24 -10.21 18.19
CA LEU A 278 16.85 -10.13 17.78
C LEU A 278 16.33 -11.54 17.47
N LEU A 279 15.24 -11.95 18.11
CA LEU A 279 14.55 -13.21 17.80
C LEU A 279 13.13 -12.90 17.32
N ALA A 280 12.82 -13.20 16.06
CA ALA A 280 11.46 -13.04 15.57
C ALA A 280 10.56 -14.17 16.15
N THR A 281 9.55 -13.80 16.93
CA THR A 281 8.63 -14.75 17.58
C THR A 281 7.32 -14.88 16.81
N ALA A 282 6.88 -13.83 16.13
CA ALA A 282 5.74 -13.87 15.22
C ALA A 282 5.91 -12.87 14.07
N ILE A 283 5.54 -13.28 12.85
CA ILE A 283 5.58 -12.43 11.66
C ILE A 283 4.21 -12.44 11.01
N SER A 284 3.57 -11.27 10.93
CA SER A 284 2.29 -11.03 10.29
C SER A 284 2.48 -10.16 9.03
N SER A 285 1.41 -9.82 8.33
CA SER A 285 1.44 -8.98 7.12
C SER A 285 1.74 -7.51 7.39
N SER A 286 1.44 -7.02 8.59
CA SER A 286 1.51 -5.59 8.97
C SER A 286 2.46 -5.30 10.13
N ASP A 287 2.82 -6.32 10.88
CA ASP A 287 3.50 -6.23 12.15
C ASP A 287 4.35 -7.47 12.40
N MET A 288 5.42 -7.28 13.17
CA MET A 288 6.31 -8.33 13.60
C MET A 288 6.51 -8.20 15.11
N THR A 289 6.37 -9.33 15.82
CA THR A 289 6.75 -9.45 17.22
C THR A 289 8.14 -10.06 17.27
N LEU A 290 9.03 -9.38 17.96
CA LEU A 290 10.43 -9.72 18.07
C LEU A 290 10.87 -9.57 19.53
N THR A 291 11.74 -10.45 19.98
CA THR A 291 12.36 -10.36 21.30
C THR A 291 13.72 -9.68 21.13
N ILE A 292 13.88 -8.47 21.67
CA ILE A 292 15.16 -7.72 21.69
C ILE A 292 15.79 -7.94 23.05
N ASP A 293 16.97 -8.56 23.12
CA ASP A 293 17.68 -8.75 24.39
C ASP A 293 16.86 -9.43 25.51
N GLY A 294 15.83 -10.22 25.14
CA GLY A 294 14.91 -10.89 26.08
C GLY A 294 13.57 -10.19 26.29
N GLU A 295 13.39 -8.95 25.83
CA GLU A 295 12.14 -8.19 25.98
C GLU A 295 11.29 -8.24 24.69
N PRO A 296 9.98 -8.55 24.78
CA PRO A 296 9.11 -8.58 23.61
C PRO A 296 8.79 -7.15 23.13
N ALA A 297 8.99 -6.93 21.83
CA ALA A 297 8.64 -5.70 21.13
C ALA A 297 7.80 -6.01 19.89
N THR A 298 6.79 -5.19 19.62
CA THR A 298 5.99 -5.27 18.39
C THR A 298 6.32 -4.06 17.52
N VAL A 299 6.72 -4.32 16.28
CA VAL A 299 7.13 -3.30 15.31
C VAL A 299 6.23 -3.39 14.09
N LYS A 300 5.67 -2.25 13.67
CA LYS A 300 4.83 -2.18 12.47
C LYS A 300 5.68 -1.99 11.22
N LEU A 301 5.11 -2.37 10.09
CA LEU A 301 5.72 -2.15 8.79
C LEU A 301 5.99 -0.65 8.56
N GLY A 302 7.23 -0.32 8.20
CA GLY A 302 7.71 1.05 8.01
C GLY A 302 8.33 1.67 9.27
N ASP A 303 8.14 1.09 10.45
CA ASP A 303 8.67 1.63 11.70
C ASP A 303 10.10 1.15 11.96
N SER A 304 10.85 1.97 12.70
CA SER A 304 12.16 1.60 13.21
C SER A 304 12.04 0.70 14.44
N ILE A 305 12.87 -0.33 14.51
CA ILE A 305 13.00 -1.16 15.71
C ILE A 305 13.57 -0.29 16.84
N PRO A 306 12.93 -0.24 18.03
CA PRO A 306 13.43 0.52 19.17
C PRO A 306 14.64 -0.18 19.77
N LEU A 307 15.82 0.07 19.21
CA LEU A 307 17.08 -0.33 19.81
C LEU A 307 17.41 0.66 20.94
N SER A 308 17.15 0.27 22.18
CA SER A 308 17.64 1.03 23.33
C SER A 308 19.16 0.91 23.38
N LYS A 309 19.90 2.03 23.41
CA LYS A 309 21.36 2.00 23.64
C LYS A 309 21.62 1.27 24.95
N LYS A 310 22.11 0.03 24.88
CA LYS A 310 22.47 -0.76 26.06
C LYS A 310 23.60 -0.02 26.78
N GLY A 311 23.32 0.51 27.97
CA GLY A 311 24.36 0.87 28.93
C GLY A 311 25.20 -0.37 29.25
N PRO A 312 26.47 -0.22 29.66
CA PRO A 312 27.42 -1.32 29.78
C PRO A 312 26.94 -2.30 30.86
N GLY A 313 26.41 -3.44 30.41
CA GLY A 313 25.80 -4.41 31.30
C GLY A 313 25.32 -5.65 30.55
N SER A 314 26.16 -6.20 29.69
CA SER A 314 25.88 -7.44 28.96
C SER A 314 25.52 -8.58 29.93
N VAL A 315 24.49 -9.32 29.58
CA VAL A 315 24.00 -10.53 30.29
C VAL A 315 25.09 -11.64 30.29
N ALA A 316 26.06 -11.57 29.37
CA ALA A 316 27.24 -12.42 29.38
C ALA A 316 28.08 -12.28 30.66
N ASP A 317 28.09 -11.10 31.29
CA ASP A 317 28.81 -10.86 32.55
C ASP A 317 28.06 -11.43 33.78
N ARG A 318 26.73 -11.55 33.70
CA ARG A 318 25.91 -12.13 34.77
C ARG A 318 25.94 -13.67 34.77
N LEU A 319 26.03 -14.29 33.59
CA LEU A 319 26.17 -15.75 33.48
C LEU A 319 27.59 -16.24 33.84
N ARG A 320 28.62 -15.39 33.71
CA ARG A 320 29.98 -15.71 34.19
C ARG A 320 30.11 -15.61 35.72
N LYS A 321 29.37 -14.70 36.38
CA LYS A 321 29.31 -14.60 37.85
C LYS A 321 28.46 -15.67 38.53
N SER A 322 27.48 -16.27 37.84
CA SER A 322 26.67 -17.37 38.38
C SER A 322 27.39 -18.72 38.39
N ARG A 323 28.36 -18.96 37.50
CA ARG A 323 29.14 -20.22 37.45
C ARG A 323 30.39 -20.24 38.37
N SER A 324 30.68 -19.15 39.09
CA SER A 324 31.83 -19.05 40.02
C SER A 324 31.46 -19.26 41.50
N ARG A 325 30.21 -19.57 41.82
CA ARG A 325 29.74 -19.81 43.21
C ARG A 325 29.01 -21.15 43.31
N SER A 326 29.74 -22.24 43.10
CA SER A 326 29.32 -23.60 43.46
C SER A 326 30.48 -24.55 43.18
N PHE A 327 31.48 -24.61 44.06
CA PHE A 327 32.25 -25.82 44.41
C PHE A 327 33.32 -25.44 45.46
N GLY A 328 33.33 -26.16 46.59
CA GLY A 328 34.16 -25.96 47.78
C GLY A 328 33.23 -26.05 49.01
N PRO A 329 33.44 -27.01 49.94
CA PRO A 329 34.72 -27.51 50.42
C PRO A 329 35.25 -28.77 49.73
#